data_AF-A0AAV3SS07-F1
#
_entry.id   AF-A0AAV3SS07-F1
#
_cell.length_a   1.000
_cell.length_b   1.000
_cell.length_c   1.000
_cell.angle_alpha   90.00
_cell.angle_beta   90.00
_cell.angle_gamma   90.00
#
_symmetry.space_group_name_H-M   'P 1'
#
loop_
_entity.id
_entity.type
_entity.pdbx_description
1 polymer ?
#
loop_
_entity_poly.entity_id
_entity_poly.type
_entity_poly.pdbx_seq_one_letter_code
_entity_poly.pdbx_strand_id
1 'polypeptide(L)'
;MRTLPKEFHEEFEQKGDTFFEIAELLYYNPNRRFTQEELAEKMDCSTTVVSNHVTDMEDSEWLYRRKGQTVFAWDTDEHNPASTEGTTALRIFYADVWSIIKKHSETVPGTFALLGATLILGALVVFAFYVGFSLSITQESEIPALIYATIALGSFLTGLIVSFLSPIQAKINSLVWKYFPVKRFRED
;
A
#
# COMPACT_ATOMS: atom_id res chain seq x y z
N MET A 1 -15.08 -3.14 -3.80
CA MET A 1 -15.75 -2.18 -4.69
C MET A 1 -15.09 -0.83 -4.48
N ARG A 2 -14.87 -0.07 -5.55
CA ARG A 2 -14.51 1.35 -5.44
C ARG A 2 -15.58 2.01 -4.55
N THR A 3 -15.20 3.02 -3.78
CA THR A 3 -16.11 3.77 -2.91
C THR A 3 -15.82 5.23 -3.13
N LEU A 4 -16.87 6.06 -3.17
CA LEU A 4 -16.69 7.51 -3.30
C LEU A 4 -15.80 8.03 -2.17
N PRO A 5 -15.02 9.10 -2.41
CA PRO A 5 -14.21 9.73 -1.38
C PRO A 5 -15.01 10.06 -0.13
N LYS A 6 -14.37 10.00 1.04
CA LYS A 6 -15.02 10.36 2.32
C LYS A 6 -15.41 11.83 2.35
N GLU A 7 -14.55 12.69 1.83
CA GLU A 7 -14.79 14.14 1.70
C GLU A 7 -16.07 14.43 0.89
N PHE A 8 -16.29 13.69 -0.21
CA PHE A 8 -17.52 13.78 -1.00
C PHE A 8 -18.77 13.40 -0.17
N HIS A 9 -18.68 12.31 0.61
CA HIS A 9 -19.78 11.90 1.48
C HIS A 9 -20.05 12.90 2.62
N GLU A 10 -19.01 13.46 3.20
CA GLU A 10 -19.13 14.45 4.28
C GLU A 10 -19.73 15.77 3.77
N GLU A 11 -19.35 16.21 2.56
CA GLU A 11 -19.89 17.43 1.95
C GLU A 11 -21.37 17.29 1.55
N PHE A 12 -21.76 16.13 1.03
CA PHE A 12 -23.09 15.89 0.50
C PHE A 12 -23.95 14.95 1.35
N GLU A 13 -23.65 14.80 2.65
CA GLU A 13 -24.36 13.88 3.57
C GLU A 13 -25.88 14.08 3.56
N GLN A 14 -26.35 15.31 3.28
CA GLN A 14 -27.77 15.67 3.24
C GLN A 14 -28.47 15.38 1.91
N LYS A 15 -27.76 14.91 0.88
CA LYS A 15 -28.32 14.57 -0.43
C LYS A 15 -28.92 13.15 -0.42
N GLY A 16 -29.88 12.91 -1.32
CA GLY A 16 -30.59 11.63 -1.41
C GLY A 16 -29.85 10.58 -2.25
N ASP A 17 -30.34 9.34 -2.22
CA ASP A 17 -29.70 8.17 -2.88
C ASP A 17 -29.40 8.39 -4.36
N THR A 18 -30.33 8.98 -5.13
CA THR A 18 -30.14 9.27 -6.56
C THR A 18 -28.94 10.18 -6.84
N PHE A 19 -28.60 11.09 -5.93
CA PHE A 19 -27.42 11.94 -6.05
C PHE A 19 -26.14 11.10 -5.95
N PHE A 20 -26.07 10.23 -4.95
CA PHE A 20 -24.93 9.34 -4.73
C PHE A 20 -24.80 8.29 -5.83
N GLU A 21 -25.90 7.76 -6.37
CA GLU A 21 -25.87 6.83 -7.50
C GLU A 21 -25.29 7.47 -8.77
N ILE A 22 -25.64 8.73 -9.06
CA ILE A 22 -25.05 9.48 -10.17
C ILE A 22 -23.55 9.67 -9.93
N ALA A 23 -23.16 10.10 -8.73
CA ALA A 23 -21.76 10.29 -8.37
C ALA A 23 -20.95 9.00 -8.49
N GLU A 24 -21.48 7.88 -7.99
CA GLU A 24 -20.86 6.55 -8.12
C GLU A 24 -20.69 6.13 -9.57
N LEU A 25 -21.72 6.32 -10.39
CA LEU A 25 -21.66 6.00 -11.81
C LEU A 25 -20.53 6.76 -12.51
N LEU A 26 -20.38 8.06 -12.22
CA LEU A 26 -19.33 8.90 -12.80
C LEU A 26 -17.94 8.51 -12.25
N TYR A 27 -17.83 8.30 -10.94
CA TYR A 27 -16.58 7.92 -10.26
C TYR A 27 -16.07 6.54 -10.69
N TYR A 28 -16.95 5.57 -10.94
CA TYR A 28 -16.56 4.23 -11.42
C TYR A 28 -16.23 4.19 -12.91
N ASN A 29 -16.68 5.19 -13.68
CA ASN A 29 -16.44 5.29 -15.12
C ASN A 29 -15.66 6.57 -15.48
N PRO A 30 -14.44 6.78 -14.93
CA PRO A 30 -13.71 8.05 -15.09
C PRO A 30 -13.34 8.39 -16.54
N ASN A 31 -13.27 7.38 -17.41
CA ASN A 31 -12.94 7.55 -18.83
C ASN A 31 -14.18 7.79 -19.72
N ARG A 32 -15.39 7.74 -19.15
CA ARG A 32 -16.63 7.92 -19.89
C ARG A 32 -17.26 9.27 -19.53
N ARG A 33 -17.75 9.94 -20.55
CA ARG A 33 -18.58 11.15 -20.40
C ARG A 33 -20.04 10.77 -20.60
N PHE A 34 -20.91 11.32 -19.78
CA PHE A 34 -22.34 11.04 -19.83
C PHE A 34 -23.12 12.33 -20.15
N THR A 35 -24.13 12.23 -21.01
CA THR A 35 -25.10 13.32 -21.19
C THR A 35 -26.13 13.33 -20.05
N GLN A 36 -26.82 14.45 -19.87
CA GLN A 36 -27.97 14.52 -18.95
C GLN A 36 -29.07 13.50 -19.29
N GLU A 37 -29.31 13.25 -20.57
CA GLU A 37 -30.30 12.28 -21.04
C GLU A 37 -29.90 10.85 -20.67
N GLU A 38 -28.62 10.48 -20.85
CA GLU A 38 -28.11 9.16 -20.48
C GLU A 38 -28.16 8.93 -18.96
N LEU A 39 -27.88 9.97 -18.16
CA LEU A 39 -27.99 9.89 -16.71
C LEU A 39 -29.45 9.76 -16.27
N ALA A 40 -30.36 10.53 -16.88
CA ALA A 40 -31.79 10.49 -16.59
C ALA A 40 -32.40 9.11 -16.91
N GLU A 41 -32.03 8.53 -18.06
CA GLU A 41 -32.43 7.17 -18.44
C GLU A 41 -31.90 6.12 -17.45
N LYS A 42 -30.64 6.23 -17.03
CA LYS A 42 -30.03 5.27 -16.11
C LYS A 42 -30.60 5.30 -14.69
N MET A 43 -31.00 6.49 -14.24
CA MET A 43 -31.52 6.72 -12.88
C MET A 43 -33.06 6.68 -12.82
N ASP A 44 -33.72 6.41 -13.95
CA ASP A 44 -35.19 6.44 -14.09
C ASP A 44 -35.82 7.74 -13.54
N CYS A 45 -35.21 8.88 -13.87
CA CYS A 45 -35.63 10.19 -13.37
C CYS A 45 -35.64 11.26 -14.46
N SER A 46 -36.12 12.46 -14.15
CA SER A 46 -36.18 13.55 -15.13
C SER A 46 -34.82 14.21 -15.33
N THR A 47 -34.58 14.74 -16.53
CA THR A 47 -33.38 15.53 -16.85
C THR A 47 -33.23 16.77 -15.95
N THR A 48 -34.33 17.32 -15.43
CA THR A 48 -34.31 18.41 -14.45
C THR A 48 -33.74 17.96 -13.11
N VAL A 49 -34.10 16.77 -12.63
CA VAL A 49 -33.57 16.21 -11.38
C VAL A 49 -32.07 15.94 -11.51
N VAL A 50 -31.65 15.33 -12.63
CA VAL A 50 -30.23 15.14 -12.94
C VAL A 50 -29.50 16.48 -13.00
N SER A 51 -30.06 17.49 -13.67
CA SER A 51 -29.43 18.80 -13.77
C SER A 51 -29.17 19.42 -12.40
N ASN A 52 -30.13 19.34 -11.48
CA ASN A 52 -29.94 19.87 -10.13
C ASN A 52 -28.78 19.16 -9.41
N HIS A 53 -28.75 17.83 -9.45
CA HIS A 53 -27.69 17.04 -8.80
C HIS A 53 -26.31 17.27 -9.40
N VAL A 54 -26.23 17.36 -10.73
CA VAL A 54 -24.97 17.55 -11.44
C VAL A 54 -24.46 18.98 -11.28
N THR A 55 -25.34 19.98 -11.23
CA THR A 55 -24.94 21.36 -10.91
C THR A 55 -24.36 21.48 -9.51
N ASP A 56 -24.97 20.84 -8.51
CA ASP A 56 -24.42 20.84 -7.15
C ASP A 56 -22.99 20.26 -7.11
N MET A 57 -22.71 19.18 -7.86
CA MET A 57 -21.37 18.57 -7.92
C MET A 57 -20.38 19.37 -8.80
N GLU A 58 -20.88 20.08 -9.83
CA GLU A 58 -20.07 20.97 -10.68
C GLU A 58 -19.66 22.23 -9.89
N ASP A 59 -20.56 22.82 -9.12
CA ASP A 59 -20.32 24.01 -8.30
C ASP A 59 -19.32 23.74 -7.17
N SER A 60 -19.29 22.52 -6.64
CA SER A 60 -18.29 22.04 -5.68
C SER A 60 -17.04 21.42 -6.33
N GLU A 61 -16.86 21.60 -7.64
CA GLU A 61 -15.65 21.18 -8.39
C GLU A 61 -15.38 19.65 -8.43
N TRP A 62 -16.34 18.81 -8.05
CA TRP A 62 -16.22 17.35 -8.13
C TRP A 62 -16.38 16.80 -9.55
N LEU A 63 -17.08 17.54 -10.42
CA LEU A 63 -17.29 17.19 -11.81
C LEU A 63 -16.64 18.21 -12.73
N TYR A 64 -16.02 17.71 -13.81
CA TYR A 64 -15.45 18.55 -14.84
C TYR A 64 -16.42 18.69 -16.02
N ARG A 65 -16.72 19.95 -16.38
CA ARG A 65 -17.46 20.31 -17.59
C ARG A 65 -16.69 21.36 -18.40
N ARG A 66 -16.34 21.04 -19.65
CA ARG A 66 -15.79 22.08 -20.57
C ARG A 66 -16.88 23.04 -20.98
N LYS A 67 -16.59 24.35 -20.97
CA LYS A 67 -17.48 25.39 -21.50
C LYS A 67 -17.98 25.03 -22.90
N GLY A 68 -19.30 24.94 -23.06
CA GLY A 68 -19.96 24.59 -24.32
C GLY A 68 -20.25 23.09 -24.53
N GLN A 69 -19.93 22.21 -23.57
CA GLN A 69 -20.29 20.80 -23.63
C GLN A 69 -21.49 20.50 -22.72
N THR A 70 -22.34 19.53 -23.12
CA THR A 70 -23.49 19.00 -22.37
C THR A 70 -23.21 17.63 -21.75
N VAL A 71 -21.92 17.30 -21.61
CA VAL A 71 -21.46 16.02 -21.07
C VAL A 71 -20.68 16.25 -19.79
N PHE A 72 -20.87 15.33 -18.85
CA PHE A 72 -20.32 15.38 -17.49
C PHE A 72 -19.37 14.20 -17.29
N ALA A 73 -18.27 14.46 -16.59
CA ALA A 73 -17.28 13.46 -16.19
C ALA A 73 -16.76 13.81 -14.79
N TRP A 74 -16.33 12.78 -14.06
CA TRP A 74 -15.65 12.95 -12.78
C TRP A 74 -14.35 13.75 -12.98
N ASP A 75 -14.05 14.69 -12.08
CA ASP A 75 -12.77 15.40 -12.12
C ASP A 75 -11.65 14.47 -11.64
N THR A 76 -10.98 13.82 -12.60
CA THR A 76 -9.87 12.91 -12.30
C THR A 76 -8.54 13.63 -12.07
N ASP A 77 -8.46 14.92 -12.40
CA ASP A 77 -7.25 15.72 -12.22
C ASP A 77 -7.12 16.14 -10.74
N GLU A 78 -8.23 16.61 -10.16
CA GLU A 78 -8.33 17.00 -8.74
C GLU A 78 -8.64 15.78 -7.85
N HIS A 79 -9.59 14.94 -8.26
CA HIS A 79 -10.16 13.86 -7.42
C HIS A 79 -9.92 12.47 -8.01
N ASN A 80 -8.66 12.16 -8.34
CA ASN A 80 -8.28 10.93 -9.03
C ASN A 80 -8.73 9.63 -8.32
N PRO A 81 -9.67 8.85 -8.89
CA PRO A 81 -10.12 7.58 -8.32
C PRO A 81 -9.02 6.51 -8.19
N ALA A 82 -7.91 6.62 -8.94
CA ALA A 82 -6.77 5.72 -8.84
C ALA A 82 -5.85 6.05 -7.66
N SER A 83 -5.87 7.28 -7.16
CA SER A 83 -5.05 7.72 -6.01
C SER A 83 -5.54 7.10 -4.69
N THR A 84 -6.85 6.94 -4.54
CA THR A 84 -7.49 6.21 -3.43
C THR A 84 -7.21 4.71 -3.51
N GLU A 85 -7.09 4.12 -4.71
CA GLU A 85 -6.71 2.72 -4.90
C GLU A 85 -5.23 2.45 -4.57
N GLY A 86 -4.31 3.27 -5.09
CA GLY A 86 -2.87 3.10 -4.86
C GLY A 86 -2.51 3.19 -3.38
N THR A 87 -3.03 4.23 -2.70
CA THR A 87 -2.76 4.45 -1.27
C THR A 87 -3.39 3.37 -0.38
N THR A 88 -4.60 2.91 -0.70
CA THR A 88 -5.27 1.84 0.06
C THR A 88 -4.60 0.49 -0.15
N ALA A 89 -4.24 0.14 -1.39
CA ALA A 89 -3.54 -1.11 -1.69
C ALA A 89 -2.15 -1.16 -1.03
N LEU A 90 -1.39 -0.06 -1.08
CA LEU A 90 -0.13 0.08 -0.36
C LEU A 90 -0.33 -0.08 1.16
N ARG A 91 -1.35 0.57 1.73
CA ARG A 91 -1.63 0.47 3.16
C ARG A 91 -1.96 -0.96 3.60
N ILE A 92 -2.78 -1.68 2.84
CA ILE A 92 -3.12 -3.09 3.11
C ILE A 92 -1.86 -3.96 3.02
N PHE A 93 -1.06 -3.77 1.97
CA PHE A 93 0.20 -4.49 1.80
C PHE A 93 1.16 -4.25 2.99
N TYR A 94 1.34 -2.99 3.42
CA TYR A 94 2.16 -2.67 4.59
C TYR A 94 1.61 -3.30 5.88
N ALA A 95 0.29 -3.28 6.07
CA ALA A 95 -0.36 -3.90 7.23
C ALA A 95 -0.14 -5.42 7.24
N ASP A 96 -0.26 -6.08 6.09
CA ASP A 96 -0.03 -7.52 5.93
C ASP A 96 1.43 -7.87 6.22
N VAL A 97 2.38 -7.15 5.63
CA VAL A 97 3.82 -7.33 5.89
C VAL A 97 4.12 -7.14 7.38
N TRP A 98 3.57 -6.11 8.00
CA TRP A 98 3.75 -5.85 9.43
C TRP A 98 3.18 -6.98 10.30
N SER A 99 2.02 -7.52 9.94
CA SER A 99 1.41 -8.64 10.65
C SER A 99 2.27 -9.90 10.61
N ILE A 100 2.91 -10.19 9.47
CA ILE A 100 3.83 -11.31 9.30
C ILE A 100 5.10 -11.10 10.14
N ILE A 101 5.68 -9.90 10.09
CA ILE A 101 6.86 -9.55 10.89
C ILE A 101 6.56 -9.72 12.38
N LYS A 102 5.44 -9.16 12.86
CA LYS A 102 5.03 -9.27 14.26
C LYS A 102 4.88 -10.74 14.68
N LYS A 103 4.15 -11.54 13.89
CA LYS A 103 3.93 -12.97 14.14
C LYS A 103 5.24 -13.76 14.25
N HIS A 104 6.23 -13.44 13.43
CA HIS A 104 7.52 -14.14 13.45
C HIS A 104 8.50 -13.56 14.48
N SER A 105 8.39 -12.29 14.85
CA SER A 105 9.23 -11.66 15.88
C SER A 105 9.04 -12.23 17.29
N GLU A 106 7.84 -12.76 17.58
CA GLU A 106 7.49 -13.37 18.87
C GLU A 106 8.08 -14.78 19.04
N THR A 107 8.73 -15.32 18.00
CA THR A 107 9.34 -16.65 18.03
C THR A 107 10.84 -16.54 17.82
N VAL A 108 11.63 -17.26 18.64
CA VAL A 108 13.10 -17.26 18.53
C VAL A 108 13.56 -17.58 17.08
N PRO A 109 13.07 -18.64 16.40
CA PRO A 109 13.44 -18.89 15.00
C PRO A 109 13.06 -17.76 14.04
N GLY A 110 11.91 -17.12 14.24
CA GLY A 110 11.47 -16.02 13.40
C GLY A 110 12.30 -14.76 13.60
N THR A 111 12.79 -14.48 14.82
CA THR A 111 13.75 -13.39 15.07
C THR A 111 15.06 -13.60 14.32
N PHE A 112 15.61 -14.83 14.29
CA PHE A 112 16.81 -15.13 13.50
C PHE A 112 16.58 -14.94 12.00
N ALA A 113 15.43 -15.36 11.47
CA ALA A 113 15.09 -15.12 10.08
C ALA A 113 14.98 -13.62 9.74
N LEU A 114 14.36 -12.83 10.63
CA LEU A 114 14.24 -11.38 10.46
C LEU A 114 15.61 -10.68 10.52
N LEU A 115 16.45 -11.00 11.51
CA LEU A 115 17.81 -10.46 11.62
C LEU A 115 18.66 -10.81 10.40
N GLY A 116 18.58 -12.06 9.95
CA GLY A 116 19.29 -12.51 8.76
C GLY A 116 18.84 -11.76 7.49
N ALA A 117 17.53 -11.58 7.32
CA ALA A 117 16.97 -10.81 6.22
C ALA A 117 17.40 -9.32 6.26
N THR A 118 17.41 -8.70 7.44
CA THR A 118 17.88 -7.31 7.61
C THR A 118 19.36 -7.16 7.24
N LEU A 119 20.20 -8.11 7.65
CA LEU A 119 21.63 -8.10 7.31
C LEU A 119 21.88 -8.27 5.81
N ILE A 120 21.10 -9.12 5.13
CA ILE A 120 21.16 -9.29 3.67
C ILE A 120 20.71 -8.01 2.96
N LEU A 121 19.61 -7.40 3.40
CA LEU A 121 19.12 -6.15 2.82
C LEU A 121 20.14 -5.02 3.01
N GLY A 122 20.70 -4.88 4.20
CA GLY A 122 21.76 -3.92 4.49
C GLY A 122 23.00 -4.15 3.62
N ALA A 123 23.39 -5.42 3.40
CA ALA A 123 24.48 -5.76 2.51
C ALA A 123 24.24 -5.32 1.07
N LEU A 124 23.02 -5.50 0.54
CA LEU A 124 22.65 -5.05 -0.80
C LEU A 124 22.75 -3.54 -0.95
N VAL A 125 22.29 -2.80 0.06
CA VAL A 125 22.38 -1.33 0.09
C VAL A 125 23.84 -0.88 0.09
N VAL A 126 24.66 -1.42 0.98
CA VAL A 126 26.09 -1.08 1.07
C VAL A 126 26.84 -1.47 -0.22
N PHE A 127 26.47 -2.59 -0.84
CA PHE A 127 27.02 -3.01 -2.13
C PHE A 127 26.64 -2.06 -3.27
N ALA A 128 25.41 -1.53 -3.30
CA ALA A 128 25.00 -0.54 -4.28
C ALA A 128 25.84 0.74 -4.16
N PHE A 129 26.16 1.19 -2.94
CA PHE A 129 27.11 2.28 -2.73
C PHE A 129 28.50 1.94 -3.27
N TYR A 130 29.02 0.74 -3.00
CA TYR A 130 30.29 0.29 -3.58
C TYR A 130 30.29 0.37 -5.12
N VAL A 131 29.23 -0.08 -5.78
CA VAL A 131 29.10 0.02 -7.24
C VAL A 131 29.05 1.48 -7.70
N GLY A 132 28.30 2.34 -7.01
CA GLY A 132 28.25 3.78 -7.31
C GLY A 132 29.62 4.47 -7.18
N PHE A 133 30.39 4.13 -6.14
CA PHE A 133 31.77 4.61 -5.96
C PHE A 133 32.71 4.04 -7.03
N SER A 134 32.60 2.74 -7.33
CA SER A 134 33.45 2.07 -8.33
C SER A 134 33.22 2.60 -9.75
N LEU A 135 32.02 3.08 -10.06
CA LEU A 135 31.67 3.71 -11.33
C LEU A 135 31.94 5.23 -11.32
N SER A 136 32.56 5.76 -10.27
CA SER A 136 32.85 7.20 -10.09
C SER A 136 31.61 8.10 -10.20
N ILE A 137 30.43 7.57 -9.86
CA ILE A 137 29.15 8.30 -9.83
C ILE A 137 29.06 9.12 -8.54
N THR A 138 29.60 8.59 -7.45
CA THR A 138 29.75 9.26 -6.15
C THR A 138 31.24 9.44 -5.89
N GLN A 139 31.80 10.63 -6.15
CA GLN A 139 33.26 10.87 -6.03
C GLN A 139 33.72 11.43 -4.67
N GLU A 140 32.78 11.69 -3.75
CA GLU A 140 33.06 12.42 -2.49
C GLU A 140 32.86 11.56 -1.24
N SER A 141 33.52 10.40 -1.13
CA SER A 141 33.60 9.69 0.15
C SER A 141 35.03 9.63 0.66
N GLU A 142 35.21 10.03 1.92
CA GLU A 142 36.46 9.90 2.68
C GLU A 142 36.80 8.43 2.97
N ILE A 143 35.85 7.50 2.78
CA ILE A 143 36.00 6.08 3.09
C ILE A 143 36.38 5.30 1.82
N PRO A 144 37.49 4.53 1.82
CA PRO A 144 37.88 3.67 0.69
C PRO A 144 36.78 2.71 0.24
N ALA A 145 36.57 2.59 -1.08
CA ALA A 145 35.58 1.70 -1.70
C ALA A 145 35.66 0.25 -1.19
N LEU A 146 36.88 -0.24 -0.93
CA LEU A 146 37.13 -1.59 -0.41
C LEU A 146 36.45 -1.86 0.95
N ILE A 147 36.28 -0.84 1.79
CA ILE A 147 35.64 -0.97 3.10
C ILE A 147 34.14 -1.25 2.91
N TYR A 148 33.47 -0.56 1.98
CA TYR A 148 32.07 -0.83 1.65
C TYR A 148 31.88 -2.26 1.12
N ALA A 149 32.76 -2.72 0.20
CA ALA A 149 32.71 -4.09 -0.30
C ALA A 149 32.88 -5.14 0.83
N THR A 150 33.79 -4.87 1.77
CA THR A 150 34.06 -5.77 2.89
C THR A 150 32.87 -5.83 3.86
N ILE A 151 32.27 -4.69 4.19
CA ILE A 151 31.07 -4.61 5.05
C ILE A 151 29.88 -5.30 4.38
N ALA A 152 29.68 -5.09 3.08
CA ALA A 152 28.62 -5.74 2.31
C ALA A 152 28.80 -7.26 2.33
N LEU A 153 29.99 -7.77 2.01
CA LEU A 153 30.27 -9.20 2.01
C LEU A 153 30.10 -9.83 3.39
N GLY A 154 30.63 -9.19 4.44
CA GLY A 154 30.52 -9.67 5.81
C GLY A 154 29.08 -9.70 6.31
N SER A 155 28.30 -8.65 6.02
CA SER A 155 26.88 -8.57 6.38
C SER A 155 26.05 -9.59 5.63
N PHE A 156 26.33 -9.82 4.34
CA PHE A 156 25.66 -10.82 3.51
C PHE A 156 25.88 -12.25 4.04
N LEU A 157 27.15 -12.61 4.29
CA LEU A 157 27.51 -13.93 4.80
C LEU A 157 26.92 -14.17 6.19
N THR A 158 27.00 -13.18 7.08
CA THR A 158 26.40 -13.26 8.41
C THR A 158 24.89 -13.40 8.31
N GLY A 159 24.24 -12.63 7.43
CA GLY A 159 22.80 -12.71 7.20
C GLY A 159 22.35 -14.07 6.70
N LEU A 160 23.11 -14.70 5.79
CA LEU A 160 22.86 -16.08 5.35
C LEU A 160 22.99 -17.07 6.51
N ILE A 161 24.09 -17.03 7.27
CA ILE A 161 24.33 -17.94 8.40
C ILE A 161 23.20 -17.84 9.43
N VAL A 162 22.87 -16.61 9.86
CA VAL A 162 21.80 -16.34 10.84
C VAL A 162 20.44 -16.82 10.32
N SER A 163 20.15 -16.64 9.03
CA SER A 163 18.92 -17.16 8.41
C SER A 163 18.87 -18.70 8.41
N PHE A 164 19.98 -19.38 8.11
CA PHE A 164 20.07 -20.84 8.16
C PHE A 164 19.97 -21.42 9.58
N LEU A 165 20.30 -20.64 10.61
CA LEU A 165 20.13 -21.06 12.00
C LEU A 165 18.65 -21.08 12.43
N SER A 166 17.78 -20.32 11.78
CA SER A 166 16.33 -20.30 12.04
C SER A 166 15.68 -21.71 11.97
N PRO A 167 15.76 -22.46 10.85
CA PRO A 167 15.18 -23.79 10.77
C PRO A 167 15.85 -24.81 11.72
N ILE A 168 17.14 -24.65 11.99
CA ILE A 168 17.88 -25.50 12.94
C ILE A 168 17.34 -25.29 14.35
N GLN A 169 17.17 -24.04 14.77
CA GLN A 169 16.57 -23.72 16.06
C GLN A 169 15.12 -24.17 16.17
N ALA A 170 14.32 -24.06 15.10
CA ALA A 170 12.95 -24.57 15.10
C ALA A 170 12.92 -26.08 15.36
N LYS A 171 13.84 -26.85 14.76
CA LYS A 171 13.98 -28.30 15.01
C LYS A 171 14.48 -28.60 16.43
N ILE A 172 15.48 -27.88 16.91
CA ILE A 172 16.00 -28.04 18.28
C ILE A 172 14.91 -27.73 19.29
N ASN A 173 14.16 -26.64 19.11
CA ASN A 173 13.04 -26.28 19.98
C ASN A 173 11.99 -27.41 19.96
N SER A 174 11.55 -27.87 18.80
CA SER A 174 10.63 -29.01 18.69
C SER A 174 11.12 -30.28 19.44
N LEU A 175 12.42 -30.58 19.37
CA LEU A 175 13.03 -31.70 20.10
C LEU A 175 13.09 -31.47 21.61
N VAL A 176 13.50 -30.29 22.06
CA VAL A 176 13.58 -29.94 23.50
C VAL A 176 12.21 -30.02 24.15
N TRP A 177 11.17 -29.48 23.50
CA TRP A 177 9.79 -29.55 23.97
C TRP A 177 9.22 -30.98 23.97
N LYS A 178 9.74 -31.87 23.12
CA LYS A 178 9.39 -33.29 23.11
C LYS A 178 10.00 -34.06 24.29
N TYR A 179 11.17 -33.66 24.79
CA TYR A 179 11.85 -34.32 25.91
C TYR A 179 11.60 -33.68 27.28
N PHE A 180 11.27 -32.39 27.32
CA PHE A 180 10.87 -31.65 28.53
C PHE A 180 9.46 -31.09 28.39
N PRO A 181 8.40 -31.92 28.49
CA PRO A 181 7.04 -31.42 28.52
C PRO A 181 6.85 -30.54 29.77
N VAL A 182 6.30 -29.33 29.57
CA VAL A 182 6.02 -28.29 30.58
C VAL A 182 5.30 -28.76 31.84
N LYS A 183 4.70 -29.97 31.83
CA LYS A 183 4.14 -30.61 33.03
C LYS A 183 5.16 -30.84 34.16
N ARG A 184 6.48 -30.77 33.91
CA ARG A 184 7.50 -30.85 34.96
C ARG A 184 7.82 -29.52 35.67
N PHE A 185 7.32 -28.39 35.17
CA PHE A 185 7.60 -27.04 35.69
C PHE A 185 6.36 -26.31 36.22
N ARG A 186 5.20 -26.99 36.28
CA ARG A 186 4.15 -26.59 37.24
C ARG A 186 4.57 -27.17 38.59
N GLU A 187 5.35 -26.40 39.35
CA GLU A 187 5.35 -26.53 40.80
C GLU A 187 3.99 -26.03 41.31
N ASP A 188 3.44 -26.77 42.28
CA ASP A 188 2.20 -26.45 43.01
C ASP A 188 2.28 -25.08 43.70
#